data_AF-A0AAV4GYK2-F1
#
_entry.id   AF-A0AAV4GYK2-F1
#
_cell.length_a   1.000
_cell.length_b   1.000
_cell.length_c   1.000
_cell.angle_alpha   90.00
_cell.angle_beta   90.00
_cell.angle_gamma   90.00
#
_symmetry.space_group_name_H-M   'P 1'
#
loop_
_entity.id
_entity.type
_entity.pdbx_description
1 polymer ?
#
loop_
_entity_poly.entity_id
_entity_poly.type
_entity_poly.pdbx_seq_one_letter_code
_entity_poly.pdbx_strand_id
1 'polypeptide(L)'
;MCGSTEKIPPPRSYSHDCGNHDSPFVVTEQQTRHALTELDVNKVAGPDNIKPRQLKKCSNQLASIFTFIFSLYQPYRCVSVNNHTGAEETFPRNTE
;
A
#
# COMPACT_ATOMS: atom_id res chain seq x y z
N MET A 1 -5.10 30.55 -37.10
CA MET A 1 -5.27 30.77 -35.65
C MET A 1 -5.29 29.41 -34.96
N CYS A 2 -4.56 29.30 -33.85
CA CYS A 2 -4.32 28.08 -33.09
C CYS A 2 -5.60 27.62 -32.35
N GLY A 3 -5.82 26.31 -32.25
CA GLY A 3 -6.94 25.74 -31.53
C GLY A 3 -6.97 24.21 -31.52
N SER A 4 -5.83 23.57 -31.21
CA SER A 4 -5.81 22.12 -30.97
C SER A 4 -6.25 21.86 -29.53
N THR A 5 -7.51 21.47 -29.35
CA THR A 5 -8.00 20.94 -28.09
C THR A 5 -7.44 19.53 -27.90
N GLU A 6 -6.43 19.39 -27.06
CA GLU A 6 -5.95 18.09 -26.59
C GLU A 6 -7.10 17.40 -25.85
N LYS A 7 -7.67 16.35 -26.47
CA LYS A 7 -8.59 15.43 -25.80
C LYS A 7 -7.79 14.67 -24.74
N ILE A 8 -7.89 15.12 -23.49
CA ILE A 8 -7.44 14.37 -22.32
C ILE A 8 -8.15 13.00 -22.38
N PRO A 9 -7.43 11.87 -22.45
CA PRO A 9 -8.06 10.56 -22.39
C PRO A 9 -8.77 10.42 -21.02
N PRO A 10 -9.97 9.81 -20.97
CA PRO A 10 -10.68 9.62 -19.72
C PRO A 10 -9.78 8.84 -18.73
N PRO A 11 -9.86 9.14 -17.42
CA PRO A 11 -9.12 8.39 -16.43
C PRO A 11 -9.46 6.91 -16.61
N ARG A 12 -8.44 6.10 -16.92
CA ARG A 12 -8.59 4.65 -16.99
C ARG A 12 -9.11 4.21 -15.63
N SER A 13 -10.39 3.83 -15.58
CA SER A 13 -10.97 3.17 -14.42
C SER A 13 -10.20 1.88 -14.24
N TYR A 14 -9.26 1.88 -13.31
CA TYR A 14 -8.60 0.66 -12.88
C TYR A 14 -9.67 -0.13 -12.13
N SER A 15 -10.25 -1.12 -12.78
CA SER A 15 -10.95 -2.18 -12.06
C SER A 15 -9.87 -2.89 -11.23
N HIS A 16 -9.73 -2.52 -9.96
CA HIS A 16 -9.04 -3.36 -8.99
C HIS A 16 -9.92 -4.60 -8.82
N ASP A 17 -9.58 -5.64 -9.58
CA ASP A 17 -9.96 -7.00 -9.24
C ASP A 17 -9.34 -7.25 -7.86
N CYS A 18 -10.15 -7.13 -6.81
CA CYS A 18 -9.74 -7.40 -5.44
C CYS A 18 -9.61 -8.92 -5.27
N GLY A 19 -8.58 -9.49 -5.90
CA GLY A 19 -8.17 -10.86 -5.68
C GLY A 19 -7.89 -11.04 -4.19
N ASN A 20 -8.63 -11.96 -3.59
CA ASN A 20 -8.59 -12.39 -2.19
C ASN A 20 -7.17 -12.74 -1.72
N HIS A 21 -6.40 -11.71 -1.32
CA HIS A 21 -5.11 -11.81 -0.64
C HIS A 21 -5.17 -10.96 0.63
N ASP A 22 -6.10 -11.28 1.54
CA ASP A 22 -6.28 -10.63 2.85
C ASP A 22 -5.13 -10.92 3.85
N SER A 23 -3.95 -11.35 3.39
CA SER A 23 -2.76 -11.35 4.22
C SER A 23 -2.17 -9.94 4.24
N PRO A 24 -1.99 -9.29 5.41
CA PRO A 24 -1.32 -8.01 5.45
C PRO A 24 0.05 -8.14 4.80
N PHE A 25 0.36 -7.28 3.83
CA PHE A 25 1.65 -7.24 3.15
C PHE A 25 2.73 -6.76 4.13
N VAL A 26 3.21 -7.64 4.99
CA VAL A 26 4.20 -7.31 6.02
C VAL A 26 5.59 -7.39 5.39
N VAL A 27 6.25 -6.24 5.28
CA VAL A 27 7.64 -6.14 4.83
C VAL A 27 8.53 -5.93 6.05
N THR A 28 9.60 -6.71 6.16
CA THR A 28 10.63 -6.53 7.19
C THR A 28 11.75 -5.63 6.70
N GLU A 29 12.47 -5.01 7.62
CA GLU A 29 13.66 -4.20 7.29
C GLU A 29 14.71 -5.00 6.52
N GLN A 30 14.91 -6.28 6.88
CA GLN A 30 15.83 -7.17 6.19
C GLN A 30 15.43 -7.40 4.74
N GLN A 31 14.14 -7.63 4.47
CA GLN A 31 13.62 -7.79 3.11
C GLN A 31 13.77 -6.49 2.31
N THR A 32 13.46 -5.34 2.91
CA THR A 32 13.65 -4.03 2.28
C THR A 32 15.11 -3.79 1.92
N ARG A 33 16.03 -4.07 2.85
CA ARG A 33 17.47 -3.94 2.63
C ARG A 33 17.95 -4.87 1.50
N HIS A 34 17.51 -6.13 1.51
CA HIS A 34 17.84 -7.09 0.47
C HIS A 34 17.38 -6.61 -0.91
N ALA A 35 16.12 -6.16 -1.01
CA ALA A 35 15.55 -5.63 -2.24
C ALA A 35 16.34 -4.42 -2.77
N LEU A 36 16.76 -3.51 -1.88
CA LEU A 36 17.60 -2.38 -2.25
C LEU A 36 18.99 -2.81 -2.74
N THR A 37 19.60 -3.84 -2.16
CA THR A 37 20.91 -4.35 -2.57
C THR A 37 20.89 -5.11 -3.90
N GLU A 38 19.76 -5.69 -4.27
CA GLU A 38 19.60 -6.47 -5.52
C GLU A 38 19.25 -5.62 -6.74
N LEU A 39 19.01 -4.31 -6.57
CA LEU A 39 18.62 -3.44 -7.69
C LEU A 39 19.58 -3.53 -8.89
N ASP A 40 19.07 -3.56 -10.11
CA ASP A 40 19.93 -3.48 -11.29
C ASP A 40 20.54 -2.08 -11.40
N VAL A 41 21.87 -1.98 -11.42
CA VAL A 41 22.59 -0.70 -11.47
C VAL A 41 22.49 0.02 -12.80
N ASN A 42 22.05 -0.68 -13.85
CA ASN A 42 21.88 -0.14 -15.20
C ASN A 42 20.47 0.39 -15.44
N LYS A 43 19.53 0.12 -14.52
CA LYS A 43 18.18 0.64 -14.58
C LYS A 43 18.11 2.03 -13.96
N VAL A 44 17.01 2.70 -14.22
CA VAL A 44 16.65 3.97 -13.61
C VAL A 44 15.51 3.71 -12.64
N ALA A 45 15.59 4.25 -11.42
CA ALA A 45 14.52 4.12 -10.44
C ALA A 45 13.59 5.34 -10.53
N GLY A 46 12.38 5.11 -11.05
CA GLY A 46 11.29 6.09 -11.05
C GLY A 46 11.47 7.28 -12.00
N PRO A 47 10.49 8.21 -12.02
CA PRO A 47 10.49 9.39 -12.89
C PRO A 47 11.59 10.40 -12.53
N ASP A 48 12.08 10.38 -11.29
CA ASP A 48 13.12 11.29 -10.78
C ASP A 48 14.54 10.91 -11.19
N ASN A 49 14.70 9.86 -12.00
CA ASN A 49 15.97 9.35 -12.49
C ASN A 49 16.98 9.01 -11.38
N ILE A 50 16.51 8.53 -10.22
CA ILE A 50 17.39 8.14 -9.12
C ILE A 50 18.21 6.93 -9.54
N LYS A 51 19.54 7.02 -9.39
CA LYS A 51 20.44 5.93 -9.78
C LYS A 51 20.33 4.80 -8.75
N PRO A 52 20.08 3.55 -9.16
CA PRO A 52 20.00 2.42 -8.24
C PRO A 52 21.29 2.19 -7.43
N ARG A 53 22.44 2.60 -7.96
CA ARG A 53 23.71 2.62 -7.21
C ARG A 53 23.65 3.46 -5.93
N GLN A 54 22.93 4.57 -5.94
CA GLN A 54 22.76 5.42 -4.75
C GLN A 54 21.83 4.75 -3.74
N LEU A 55 20.73 4.15 -4.21
CA LEU A 55 19.81 3.38 -3.36
C LEU A 55 20.53 2.20 -2.69
N LYS A 56 21.40 1.48 -3.41
CA LYS A 56 22.25 0.42 -2.83
C LYS A 56 23.15 0.93 -1.72
N LYS A 57 23.88 2.04 -1.96
CA LYS A 57 24.80 2.63 -0.98
C LYS A 57 24.07 3.07 0.29
N CYS A 58 22.86 3.60 0.14
CA CYS A 58 22.05 4.08 1.25
C CYS A 58 21.12 3.00 1.82
N SER A 59 21.24 1.73 1.38
CA SER A 59 20.29 0.66 1.72
C SER A 59 20.05 0.50 3.22
N ASN A 60 21.10 0.59 4.04
CA ASN A 60 20.97 0.52 5.50
C ASN A 60 20.15 1.67 6.10
N GLN A 61 20.33 2.89 5.59
CA GLN A 61 19.61 4.07 6.08
C GLN A 61 18.16 4.09 5.57
N LEU A 62 17.97 3.63 4.34
CA LEU A 62 16.68 3.63 3.66
C LEU A 62 15.78 2.47 4.10
N ALA A 63 16.35 1.34 4.54
CA ALA A 63 15.57 0.15 4.87
C ALA A 63 14.53 0.41 5.96
N SER A 64 14.90 1.12 7.03
CA SER A 64 13.98 1.44 8.12
C SER A 64 12.86 2.37 7.66
N ILE A 65 13.20 3.44 6.93
CA ILE A 65 12.22 4.43 6.43
C ILE A 65 11.24 3.78 5.44
N PHE A 66 11.74 3.01 4.47
CA PHE A 66 10.87 2.33 3.52
C PHE A 66 9.99 1.28 4.19
N THR A 67 10.53 0.53 5.17
CA THR A 67 9.73 -0.43 5.95
C THR A 67 8.61 0.27 6.73
N PHE A 68 8.90 1.41 7.34
CA PHE A 68 7.90 2.24 8.01
C PHE A 68 6.86 2.80 7.03
N ILE A 69 7.29 3.27 5.86
CA ILE A 69 6.37 3.68 4.79
C ILE A 69 5.45 2.50 4.41
N PHE A 70 6.01 1.32 4.16
CA PHE A 70 5.21 0.14 3.80
C PHE A 70 4.22 -0.24 4.90
N SER A 71 4.56 -0.09 6.19
CA SER A 71 3.63 -0.36 7.29
C SER A 71 2.54 0.70 7.42
N LEU A 72 2.82 1.98 7.11
CA LEU A 72 1.82 3.05 7.07
C LEU A 72 0.85 2.90 5.91
N TYR A 73 1.36 2.49 4.75
CA TYR A 73 0.56 2.22 3.54
C TYR A 73 -0.03 0.81 3.52
N GLN A 74 -0.24 0.19 4.69
CA GLN A 74 -1.21 -0.89 4.86
C GLN A 74 -2.62 -0.38 5.28
N PRO A 75 -3.26 0.61 4.61
CA PRO A 75 -4.64 0.93 4.93
C PRO A 75 -5.57 -0.09 4.25
N TYR A 76 -6.70 -0.28 4.92
CA TYR A 76 -7.86 -1.09 4.53
C TYR A 76 -7.71 -2.59 4.81
N ARG A 77 -7.66 -2.97 6.09
CA ARG A 77 -8.47 -4.14 6.50
C ARG A 77 -9.89 -3.84 6.04
N CYS A 78 -10.44 -4.65 5.14
CA CYS A 78 -11.87 -4.78 5.01
C CYS A 78 -12.38 -5.27 6.38
N VAL A 79 -12.89 -4.39 7.23
CA VAL A 79 -13.71 -4.86 8.35
C VAL A 79 -14.99 -5.36 7.72
N SER A 80 -15.09 -6.67 7.48
CA SER A 80 -16.38 -7.29 7.23
C SER A 80 -17.21 -7.10 8.49
N VAL A 81 -18.13 -6.13 8.46
CA VAL A 81 -19.20 -6.02 9.45
C VAL A 81 -20.09 -7.24 9.22
N ASN A 82 -19.88 -8.28 10.03
CA ASN A 82 -20.82 -9.40 10.08
C ASN A 82 -22.12 -8.89 10.71
N ASN A 83 -23.05 -8.40 9.90
CA ASN A 83 -24.43 -8.17 10.30
C ASN A 83 -25.15 -9.50 10.45
N HIS A 84 -24.76 -10.28 11.45
CA HIS A 84 -25.53 -11.47 11.82
C HIS A 84 -25.37 -11.81 13.30
N THR A 85 -25.94 -11.00 14.18
CA THR A 85 -26.46 -11.54 15.45
C THR A 85 -27.59 -10.65 15.95
N GLY A 86 -28.82 -11.00 15.58
CA GLY A 86 -29.95 -10.71 16.45
C GLY A 86 -29.75 -11.54 17.72
N ALA A 87 -29.43 -10.86 18.82
CA ALA A 87 -29.50 -11.43 20.15
C ALA A 87 -30.41 -10.52 20.96
N GLU A 88 -31.47 -11.12 21.49
CA GLU A 88 -32.51 -10.47 22.26
C GLU A 88 -31.95 -9.67 23.44
N GLU A 89 -32.39 -8.42 23.55
CA GLU A 89 -32.19 -7.62 24.75
C GLU A 89 -33.08 -8.16 25.87
N THR A 90 -32.54 -9.07 26.69
CA THR A 90 -33.15 -9.41 27.98
C THR A 90 -32.82 -8.30 28.97
N PHE A 91 -33.78 -7.37 29.15
CA PHE A 91 -33.75 -6.33 30.18
C PHE A 91 -33.65 -6.95 31.59
N PRO A 92 -32.73 -6.48 32.47
CA PRO A 92 -32.85 -6.77 33.90
C PRO A 92 -33.97 -5.94 34.51
N ARG A 93 -34.97 -6.66 35.05
CA ARG A 93 -36.11 -6.15 35.82
C ARG A 93 -35.61 -5.41 37.08
N ASN A 94 -35.78 -4.09 37.09
CA ASN A 94 -35.72 -3.25 38.28
C ASN A 94 -36.65 -3.82 39.36
N THR A 95 -36.07 -4.14 40.52
CA THR A 95 -36.79 -4.51 41.75
C THR A 95 -36.83 -3.29 42.65
N GLU A 96 -38.02 -2.99 43.15
CA GLU A 96 -38.37 -1.88 44.06
C GLU A 96 -37.50 -1.81 45.32
#